data_AF-V6IG74-F1
#
_entry.id   AF-V6IG74-F1
#
_cell.length_a   1.000
_cell.length_b   1.000
_cell.length_c   1.000
_cell.angle_alpha   90.00
_cell.angle_beta   90.00
_cell.angle_gamma   90.00
#
_symmetry.space_group_name_H-M   'P 1'
#
loop_
_entity.id
_entity.type
_entity.pdbx_description
1 polymer ?
#
loop_
_entity_poly.entity_id
_entity_poly.type
_entity_poly.pdbx_seq_one_letter_code
_entity_poly.pdbx_strand_id
1 'polypeptide(L)'
;MKKVKNLTHKNVTLNSADSDLSANKNLNFRTNRKFLIPGILICLFSLGFAFYMGFRNWEIFIRTCTLKDLLTWDENIRLNVVLDQYQDFKEFRIWRAFFPFLESPTWPPLRSFLSLILLMIPGDMPITWKDSFLGLVFYVICFPSILYIVYKITGSFWKAGLTSIVTMALTLHTTEAPSYSLSSMLETQGMFFLLWVYYILYKIYSWTEQNPHRFEFDKTERIELSVFLSLFGLFFTKYPYGLLLFIAIFLYEIVSKPKEYFEILKFSLAQRYKGFRRLFVAIVVLLVFSLPILRVVTNINLDQRQFKLVIYYCTVLLFIDFNLFLYKKREEWKRIAPSSIRVVYLYAIAPSLAWIFANPDRVMSLINAQMIVNEHVKSFTLALFSSPTTTSPVSHVFQEPWIFRFFSSESPF
;
A
#
# COMPACT_ATOMS: atom_id res chain seq x y z
N MET A 1 -19.64 57.85 64.45
CA MET A 1 -20.80 58.51 63.81
C MET A 1 -20.91 58.05 62.37
N LYS A 2 -22.09 57.50 62.00
CA LYS A 2 -22.78 57.44 60.68
C LYS A 2 -22.00 56.96 59.43
N LYS A 3 -22.58 56.27 58.45
CA LYS A 3 -23.73 55.35 58.26
C LYS A 3 -23.72 55.05 56.75
N VAL A 4 -23.61 53.78 56.37
CA VAL A 4 -24.38 53.04 55.34
C VAL A 4 -24.96 53.81 54.13
N LYS A 5 -24.70 53.34 52.89
CA LYS A 5 -25.73 52.78 51.97
C LYS A 5 -25.17 52.11 50.71
N ASN A 6 -25.51 50.81 50.58
CA ASN A 6 -25.61 50.03 49.35
C ASN A 6 -26.65 50.61 48.38
N LEU A 7 -26.51 50.34 47.06
CA LEU A 7 -27.52 49.65 46.24
C LEU A 7 -27.04 49.38 44.80
N THR A 8 -27.66 48.36 44.24
CA THR A 8 -27.25 47.43 43.18
C THR A 8 -27.90 47.67 41.81
N HIS A 9 -27.25 47.13 40.77
CA HIS A 9 -27.75 46.56 39.50
C HIS A 9 -28.62 47.38 38.53
N LYS A 10 -28.14 47.46 37.27
CA LYS A 10 -28.88 46.95 36.10
C LYS A 10 -27.96 46.61 34.91
N ASN A 11 -28.13 45.38 34.42
CA ASN A 11 -27.55 44.83 33.18
C ASN A 11 -28.12 45.55 31.94
N VAL A 12 -27.28 45.79 30.92
CA VAL A 12 -27.64 45.70 29.49
C VAL A 12 -26.42 45.17 28.72
N THR A 13 -26.71 44.24 27.82
CA THR A 13 -25.84 43.35 27.03
C THR A 13 -25.50 43.89 25.62
N LEU A 14 -24.56 43.19 24.94
CA LEU A 14 -24.13 43.24 23.52
C LEU A 14 -23.21 44.43 23.14
N ASN A 15 -22.10 44.27 22.39
CA ASN A 15 -21.86 43.32 21.32
C ASN A 15 -20.37 43.06 21.04
N SER A 16 -20.13 41.88 20.48
CA SER A 16 -18.91 41.32 19.90
C SER A 16 -18.31 42.14 18.76
N ALA A 17 -17.02 42.46 18.84
CA ALA A 17 -16.18 42.79 17.68
C ALA A 17 -14.70 42.71 18.08
N ASP A 18 -14.15 41.49 18.22
CA ASP A 18 -12.70 41.25 18.25
C ASP A 18 -12.38 39.77 18.00
N SER A 19 -13.01 39.20 16.97
CA SER A 19 -12.77 37.82 16.52
C SER A 19 -12.85 37.72 15.00
N ASP A 20 -12.07 38.51 14.28
CA ASP A 20 -12.05 38.46 12.80
C ASP A 20 -10.62 38.47 12.22
N LEU A 21 -9.71 37.68 12.79
CA LEU A 21 -8.38 37.47 12.20
C LEU A 21 -7.77 36.07 12.47
N SER A 22 -8.50 34.99 12.16
CA SER A 22 -7.88 33.67 11.95
C SER A 22 -8.71 32.65 11.16
N ALA A 23 -9.59 33.11 10.27
CA ALA A 23 -10.43 32.21 9.46
C ALA A 23 -10.36 32.57 7.98
N ASN A 24 -9.19 32.51 7.35
CA ASN A 24 -9.14 32.58 5.89
C ASN A 24 -7.88 31.96 5.28
N LYS A 25 -7.97 30.66 4.99
CA LYS A 25 -7.50 30.02 3.74
C LYS A 25 -7.86 28.52 3.75
N ASN A 26 -9.15 28.23 3.87
CA ASN A 26 -9.65 27.01 3.23
C ASN A 26 -9.75 27.34 1.74
N LEU A 27 -9.04 26.56 0.92
CA LEU A 27 -9.19 26.62 -0.54
C LEU A 27 -10.69 26.56 -0.86
N ASN A 28 -11.24 27.64 -1.40
CA ASN A 28 -12.63 27.75 -1.81
C ASN A 28 -12.94 26.74 -2.93
N PHE A 29 -13.22 25.48 -2.58
CA PHE A 29 -13.91 24.56 -3.48
C PHE A 29 -15.38 24.96 -3.50
N ARG A 30 -15.70 25.94 -4.34
CA ARG A 30 -17.06 26.35 -4.65
C ARG A 30 -17.71 25.19 -5.42
N THR A 31 -18.34 24.25 -4.72
CA THR A 31 -19.10 23.16 -5.33
C THR A 31 -20.19 23.80 -6.18
N ASN A 32 -20.04 23.73 -7.49
CA ASN A 32 -20.95 24.37 -8.41
C ASN A 32 -22.30 23.65 -8.31
N ARG A 33 -23.27 24.25 -7.57
CA ARG A 33 -24.53 23.58 -7.17
C ARG A 33 -25.28 22.95 -8.35
N LYS A 34 -25.11 23.48 -9.56
CA LYS A 34 -25.69 22.96 -10.82
C LYS A 34 -25.25 21.53 -11.16
N PHE A 35 -24.07 21.10 -10.71
CA PHE A 35 -23.52 19.75 -10.99
C PHE A 35 -23.64 18.78 -9.80
N LEU A 36 -24.29 19.18 -8.71
CA LEU A 36 -24.41 18.34 -7.52
C LEU A 36 -25.33 17.13 -7.77
N ILE A 37 -26.57 17.38 -8.20
CA ILE A 37 -27.57 16.32 -8.44
C ILE A 37 -27.10 15.38 -9.57
N PRO A 38 -26.65 15.87 -10.75
CA PRO A 38 -26.11 14.99 -11.78
C PRO A 38 -24.88 14.21 -11.29
N GLY A 39 -23.99 14.84 -10.52
CA GLY A 39 -22.82 14.16 -9.96
C GLY A 39 -23.18 13.02 -9.00
N ILE A 40 -24.17 13.22 -8.12
CA ILE A 40 -24.66 12.16 -7.22
C ILE A 40 -25.27 11.00 -8.02
N LEU A 41 -26.08 11.30 -9.04
CA LEU A 41 -26.67 10.27 -9.90
C LEU A 41 -25.60 9.43 -10.61
N ILE A 42 -24.53 10.07 -11.10
CA ILE A 42 -23.40 9.34 -11.71
C ILE A 42 -22.68 8.47 -10.69
N CYS A 43 -22.46 8.95 -9.45
CA CYS A 43 -21.87 8.13 -8.39
C CYS A 43 -22.74 6.91 -8.08
N LEU A 44 -24.06 7.09 -7.95
CA LEU A 44 -25.00 5.99 -7.69
C LEU A 44 -25.03 5.00 -8.86
N PHE A 45 -25.04 5.50 -10.09
CA PHE A 45 -24.93 4.67 -11.29
C PHE A 45 -23.62 3.88 -11.31
N SER A 46 -22.49 4.53 -11.00
CA SER A 46 -21.19 3.86 -10.95
C SER A 46 -21.15 2.76 -9.89
N LEU A 47 -21.74 2.98 -8.71
CA LEU A 47 -21.82 1.98 -7.64
C LEU A 47 -22.72 0.81 -8.06
N GLY A 48 -23.90 1.12 -8.62
CA GLY A 48 -24.83 0.12 -9.13
C GLY A 48 -24.20 -0.73 -10.22
N PHE A 49 -23.48 -0.11 -11.16
CA PHE A 49 -22.79 -0.80 -12.24
C PHE A 49 -21.62 -1.67 -11.72
N ALA A 50 -20.83 -1.17 -10.76
CA ALA A 50 -19.77 -1.97 -10.13
C ALA A 50 -20.32 -3.20 -9.41
N PHE A 51 -21.41 -3.05 -8.66
CA PHE A 51 -22.08 -4.16 -7.99
C PHE A 51 -22.68 -5.15 -8.99
N TYR A 52 -23.36 -4.65 -10.02
CA TYR A 52 -23.94 -5.47 -11.08
C TYR A 52 -22.86 -6.28 -11.81
N MET A 53 -21.75 -5.66 -12.20
CA MET A 53 -20.64 -6.35 -12.85
C MET A 53 -19.98 -7.38 -11.94
N GLY A 54 -19.80 -7.05 -10.65
CA GLY A 54 -19.31 -8.02 -9.67
C GLY A 54 -20.22 -9.24 -9.56
N PHE A 55 -21.53 -9.02 -9.46
CA PHE A 55 -22.53 -10.09 -9.44
C PHE A 55 -22.52 -10.94 -10.72
N ARG A 56 -22.44 -10.30 -11.90
CA ARG A 56 -22.37 -11.00 -13.19
C ARG A 56 -21.11 -11.85 -13.33
N ASN A 57 -19.96 -11.32 -12.91
CA ASN A 57 -18.71 -12.06 -12.89
C ASN A 57 -18.80 -13.30 -11.98
N TRP A 58 -19.42 -13.15 -10.81
CA TRP A 58 -19.67 -14.26 -9.89
C TRP A 58 -20.60 -15.33 -10.47
N GLU A 59 -21.69 -14.91 -11.13
CA GLU A 59 -22.62 -15.83 -11.80
C GLU A 59 -21.94 -16.62 -12.91
N ILE A 60 -21.14 -15.95 -13.75
CA ILE A 60 -20.36 -16.58 -14.82
C ILE A 60 -19.35 -17.56 -14.24
N PHE A 61 -18.66 -17.19 -13.16
CA PHE A 61 -17.72 -18.06 -12.46
C PHE A 61 -18.39 -19.35 -11.99
N ILE A 62 -19.52 -19.26 -11.30
CA ILE A 62 -20.25 -20.44 -10.79
C ILE A 62 -20.70 -21.36 -11.93
N ARG A 63 -21.12 -20.79 -13.07
CA ARG A 63 -21.60 -21.57 -14.22
C ARG A 63 -20.49 -22.22 -15.03
N THR A 64 -19.33 -21.56 -15.12
CA THR A 64 -18.25 -21.97 -16.02
C THR A 64 -17.18 -22.78 -15.31
N CYS A 65 -16.99 -22.57 -14.00
CA CYS A 65 -15.98 -23.26 -13.21
C CYS A 65 -16.39 -24.72 -12.96
N THR A 66 -15.75 -25.63 -13.69
CA THR A 66 -15.96 -27.08 -13.57
C THR A 66 -15.24 -27.69 -12.37
N LEU A 67 -14.09 -27.12 -11.99
CA LEU A 67 -13.26 -27.54 -10.86
C LEU A 67 -13.60 -26.73 -9.61
N LYS A 68 -14.46 -27.28 -8.75
CA LYS A 68 -14.90 -26.61 -7.52
C LYS A 68 -14.02 -26.88 -6.32
N ASP A 69 -13.16 -27.89 -6.39
CA ASP A 69 -12.42 -28.40 -5.22
C ASP A 69 -10.97 -27.95 -5.17
N LEU A 70 -10.46 -27.33 -6.23
CA LEU A 70 -9.06 -26.90 -6.33
C LEU A 70 -8.98 -25.45 -6.80
N LEU A 71 -8.11 -24.67 -6.15
CA LEU A 71 -7.68 -23.38 -6.69
C LEU A 71 -6.45 -23.54 -7.59
N THR A 72 -6.05 -22.47 -8.25
CA THR A 72 -4.75 -22.38 -8.94
C THR A 72 -3.59 -22.60 -7.96
N TRP A 73 -2.41 -22.95 -8.47
CA TRP A 73 -1.32 -23.55 -7.68
C TRP A 73 -0.94 -22.75 -6.42
N ASP A 74 -0.65 -21.45 -6.55
CA ASP A 74 -0.26 -20.59 -5.43
C ASP A 74 -1.38 -20.44 -4.39
N GLU A 75 -2.61 -20.27 -4.86
CA GLU A 75 -3.78 -20.05 -4.01
C GLU A 75 -4.18 -21.33 -3.28
N ASN A 76 -4.04 -22.48 -3.92
CA ASN A 76 -4.32 -23.78 -3.32
C ASN A 76 -3.34 -24.10 -2.18
N ILE A 77 -2.04 -23.82 -2.37
CA ILE A 77 -1.05 -24.03 -1.30
C ILE A 77 -1.38 -23.14 -0.10
N ARG A 78 -1.68 -21.86 -0.33
CA ARG A 78 -2.05 -20.93 0.73
C ARG A 78 -3.34 -21.36 1.44
N LEU A 79 -4.34 -21.82 0.70
CA LEU A 79 -5.62 -22.29 1.26
C LEU A 79 -5.42 -23.54 2.13
N ASN A 80 -4.58 -24.49 1.71
CA ASN A 80 -4.28 -25.68 2.52
C ASN A 80 -3.67 -25.31 3.87
N VAL A 81 -2.72 -24.37 3.90
CA VAL A 81 -2.16 -23.86 5.17
C VAL A 81 -3.26 -23.27 6.06
N VAL A 82 -4.19 -22.52 5.49
CA VAL A 82 -5.31 -21.94 6.24
C VAL A 82 -6.26 -23.01 6.77
N LEU A 83 -6.49 -24.09 6.02
CA LEU A 83 -7.33 -25.21 6.45
C LEU A 83 -6.69 -25.97 7.62
N ASP A 84 -5.38 -26.21 7.58
CA ASP A 84 -4.64 -26.79 8.70
C ASP A 84 -4.76 -25.91 9.95
N GLN A 85 -4.57 -24.59 9.78
CA GLN A 85 -4.75 -23.63 10.88
C GLN A 85 -6.18 -23.65 11.45
N TYR A 86 -7.19 -23.73 10.58
CA TYR A 86 -8.59 -23.80 10.98
C TYR A 86 -8.90 -25.07 11.79
N GLN A 87 -8.36 -26.22 11.36
CA GLN A 87 -8.48 -27.47 12.10
C GLN A 87 -7.78 -27.38 13.47
N ASP A 88 -6.56 -26.82 13.51
CA ASP A 88 -5.83 -26.65 14.77
C ASP A 88 -6.57 -25.69 15.73
N PHE A 89 -7.24 -24.65 15.23
CA PHE A 89 -8.12 -23.81 16.07
C PHE A 89 -9.33 -24.59 16.61
N LYS A 90 -9.96 -25.44 15.80
CA LYS A 90 -11.07 -26.31 16.24
C LYS A 90 -10.64 -27.32 17.30
N GLU A 91 -9.43 -27.85 17.17
CA GLU A 91 -8.84 -28.81 18.11
C GLU A 91 -8.19 -28.14 19.34
N PHE A 92 -8.40 -26.82 19.53
CA PHE A 92 -7.80 -26.02 20.62
C PHE A 92 -6.27 -26.05 20.66
N ARG A 93 -5.60 -26.35 19.54
CA ARG A 93 -4.14 -26.29 19.38
C ARG A 93 -3.69 -24.88 19.01
N ILE A 94 -3.99 -23.92 19.89
CA ILE A 94 -3.85 -22.47 19.63
C ILE A 94 -2.44 -22.08 19.16
N TRP A 95 -1.40 -22.65 19.79
CA TRP A 95 -0.02 -22.38 19.39
C TRP A 95 0.25 -22.82 17.95
N ARG A 96 -0.08 -24.07 17.63
CA ARG A 96 0.12 -24.65 16.29
C ARG A 96 -0.68 -23.91 15.22
N ALA A 97 -1.87 -23.41 15.56
CA ALA A 97 -2.69 -22.61 14.66
C ALA A 97 -2.10 -21.20 14.41
N PHE A 98 -1.43 -20.60 15.40
CA PHE A 98 -0.91 -19.24 15.31
C PHE A 98 0.48 -19.14 14.66
N PHE A 99 1.40 -20.06 14.97
CA PHE A 99 2.78 -20.04 14.47
C PHE A 99 2.90 -19.91 12.94
N PRO A 100 2.05 -20.51 12.10
CA PRO A 100 2.15 -20.36 10.65
C PRO A 100 2.04 -18.90 10.16
N PHE A 101 1.34 -18.02 10.88
CA PHE A 101 1.32 -16.58 10.55
C PHE A 101 2.68 -15.91 10.76
N LEU A 102 3.49 -16.42 11.71
CA LEU A 102 4.84 -15.95 12.00
C LEU A 102 5.92 -16.63 11.16
N GLU A 103 5.65 -17.81 10.62
CA GLU A 103 6.64 -18.61 9.88
C GLU A 103 6.56 -18.44 8.37
N SER A 104 5.39 -18.15 7.80
CA SER A 104 5.19 -18.04 6.34
C SER A 104 6.23 -17.09 5.70
N PRO A 105 7.20 -17.63 4.93
CA PRO A 105 8.28 -16.83 4.35
C PRO A 105 7.93 -16.29 2.96
N THR A 106 6.95 -16.90 2.29
CA THR A 106 6.61 -16.63 0.88
C THR A 106 5.44 -15.67 0.75
N TRP A 107 4.37 -15.86 1.55
CA TRP A 107 3.17 -15.04 1.45
C TRP A 107 2.86 -14.31 2.76
N PRO A 108 2.52 -13.02 2.68
CA PRO A 108 2.06 -12.28 3.82
C PRO A 108 0.76 -12.81 4.44
N PRO A 109 0.60 -12.71 5.77
CA PRO A 109 -0.49 -13.38 6.47
C PRO A 109 -1.87 -12.75 6.29
N LEU A 110 -2.00 -11.54 5.71
CA LEU A 110 -3.30 -10.83 5.69
C LEU A 110 -4.37 -11.59 4.91
N ARG A 111 -4.02 -12.14 3.74
CA ARG A 111 -4.96 -12.93 2.95
C ARG A 111 -5.41 -14.17 3.73
N SER A 112 -4.46 -14.94 4.22
CA SER A 112 -4.71 -16.15 5.01
C SER A 112 -5.55 -15.87 6.26
N PHE A 113 -5.32 -14.74 6.93
CA PHE A 113 -6.09 -14.30 8.08
C PHE A 113 -7.55 -14.01 7.71
N LEU A 114 -7.80 -13.29 6.61
CA LEU A 114 -9.16 -13.01 6.14
C LEU A 114 -9.88 -14.29 5.67
N SER A 115 -9.19 -15.19 4.98
CA SER A 115 -9.72 -16.49 4.59
C SER A 115 -10.08 -17.34 5.81
N LEU A 116 -9.25 -17.34 6.87
CA LEU A 116 -9.55 -18.02 8.12
C LEU A 116 -10.82 -17.47 8.79
N ILE A 117 -10.99 -16.14 8.83
CA ILE A 117 -12.22 -15.52 9.35
C ILE A 117 -13.45 -16.00 8.55
N LEU A 118 -13.35 -16.04 7.21
CA LEU A 118 -14.44 -16.52 6.36
C LEU A 118 -14.78 -18.00 6.61
N LEU A 119 -13.80 -18.84 6.95
CA LEU A 119 -14.02 -20.25 7.29
C LEU A 119 -14.65 -20.44 8.67
N MET A 120 -14.41 -19.52 9.60
CA MET A 120 -15.08 -19.50 10.90
C MET A 120 -16.55 -19.08 10.79
N ILE A 121 -16.95 -18.38 9.71
CA ILE A 121 -18.34 -18.00 9.47
C ILE A 121 -19.12 -19.21 8.89
N PRO A 122 -20.22 -19.64 9.54
CA PRO A 122 -21.04 -20.73 9.05
C PRO A 122 -21.65 -20.37 7.69
N GLY A 123 -21.65 -21.32 6.75
CA GLY A 123 -22.28 -21.13 5.45
C GLY A 123 -21.96 -22.27 4.49
N ASP A 124 -22.87 -22.47 3.54
CA ASP A 124 -22.93 -23.65 2.66
C ASP A 124 -22.05 -23.53 1.40
N MET A 125 -21.39 -22.39 1.21
CA MET A 125 -20.49 -22.19 0.07
C MET A 125 -19.26 -23.10 0.20
N PRO A 126 -18.82 -23.75 -0.91
CA PRO A 126 -17.54 -24.43 -0.97
C PRO A 126 -16.39 -23.53 -0.48
N ILE A 127 -15.41 -24.13 0.17
CA ILE A 127 -14.26 -23.44 0.77
C ILE A 127 -13.50 -22.59 -0.27
N THR A 128 -13.26 -23.18 -1.44
CA THR A 128 -12.61 -22.51 -2.60
C THR A 128 -13.40 -21.29 -3.07
N TRP A 129 -14.74 -21.34 -3.00
CA TRP A 129 -15.62 -20.24 -3.37
C TRP A 129 -15.59 -19.14 -2.33
N LYS A 130 -15.55 -19.47 -1.02
CA LYS A 130 -15.39 -18.47 0.04
C LYS A 130 -14.12 -17.65 -0.16
N ASP A 131 -13.01 -18.31 -0.47
CA ASP A 131 -11.74 -17.64 -0.72
C ASP A 131 -11.78 -16.82 -2.02
N SER A 132 -12.26 -17.38 -3.13
CA SER A 132 -12.39 -16.66 -4.40
C SER A 132 -13.30 -15.42 -4.28
N PHE A 133 -14.41 -15.53 -3.55
CA PHE A 133 -15.34 -14.43 -3.29
C PHE A 133 -14.66 -13.26 -2.57
N LEU A 134 -13.71 -13.52 -1.67
CA LEU A 134 -12.95 -12.46 -1.00
C LEU A 134 -12.18 -11.59 -2.01
N GLY A 135 -11.61 -12.19 -3.07
CA GLY A 135 -10.94 -11.46 -4.15
C GLY A 135 -11.89 -10.52 -4.91
N LEU A 136 -13.12 -10.98 -5.14
CA LEU A 136 -14.18 -10.21 -5.78
C LEU A 136 -14.65 -9.06 -4.89
N VAL A 137 -14.80 -9.29 -3.58
CA VAL A 137 -15.15 -8.24 -2.62
C VAL A 137 -14.13 -7.11 -2.67
N PHE A 138 -12.82 -7.43 -2.61
CA PHE A 138 -11.76 -6.42 -2.71
C PHE A 138 -11.81 -5.64 -4.04
N TYR A 139 -12.12 -6.31 -5.14
CA TYR A 139 -12.29 -5.66 -6.43
C TYR A 139 -13.49 -4.68 -6.42
N VAL A 140 -14.66 -5.11 -5.94
CA VAL A 140 -15.86 -4.25 -5.91
C VAL A 140 -15.68 -3.05 -4.98
N ILE A 141 -15.05 -3.21 -3.81
CA ILE A 141 -14.83 -2.10 -2.86
C ILE A 141 -13.78 -1.08 -3.33
N CYS A 142 -13.00 -1.38 -4.38
CA CYS A 142 -12.14 -0.39 -5.02
C CYS A 142 -12.94 0.79 -5.58
N PHE A 143 -14.14 0.56 -6.15
CA PHE A 143 -14.94 1.61 -6.77
C PHE A 143 -15.54 2.61 -5.75
N PRO A 144 -16.18 2.19 -4.64
CA PRO A 144 -16.49 3.08 -3.53
C PRO A 144 -15.27 3.86 -3.01
N SER A 145 -14.10 3.21 -2.96
CA SER A 145 -12.86 3.87 -2.51
C SER A 145 -12.41 4.96 -3.49
N ILE A 146 -12.43 4.69 -4.79
CA ILE A 146 -12.14 5.69 -5.84
C ILE A 146 -13.10 6.88 -5.73
N LEU A 147 -14.41 6.62 -5.59
CA LEU A 147 -15.41 7.68 -5.44
C LEU A 147 -15.10 8.57 -4.22
N TYR A 148 -14.83 7.95 -3.07
CA TYR A 148 -14.48 8.67 -1.85
C TYR A 148 -13.20 9.49 -2.01
N ILE A 149 -12.13 8.88 -2.52
CA ILE A 149 -10.81 9.49 -2.68
C ILE A 149 -10.90 10.69 -3.64
N VAL A 150 -11.48 10.50 -4.83
CA VAL A 150 -11.59 11.56 -5.83
C VAL A 150 -12.49 12.69 -5.33
N TYR A 151 -13.59 12.38 -4.63
CA TYR A 151 -14.41 13.41 -4.00
C TYR A 151 -13.63 14.20 -2.94
N LYS A 152 -12.86 13.53 -2.08
CA LYS A 152 -12.04 14.19 -1.06
C LYS A 152 -10.94 15.07 -1.65
N ILE A 153 -10.36 14.67 -2.78
CA ILE A 153 -9.32 15.46 -3.46
C ILE A 153 -9.93 16.64 -4.23
N THR A 154 -11.04 16.43 -4.95
CA THR A 154 -11.56 17.39 -5.93
C THR A 154 -12.78 18.20 -5.47
N GLY A 155 -13.44 17.77 -4.40
CA GLY A 155 -14.72 18.32 -3.92
C GLY A 155 -15.90 18.09 -4.89
N SER A 156 -15.74 17.29 -5.95
CA SER A 156 -16.71 17.16 -7.03
C SER A 156 -17.21 15.72 -7.20
N PHE A 157 -18.51 15.50 -6.96
CA PHE A 157 -19.16 14.22 -7.23
C PHE A 157 -19.14 13.86 -8.72
N TRP A 158 -19.22 14.84 -9.62
CA TRP A 158 -19.13 14.61 -11.06
C TRP A 158 -17.79 13.99 -11.44
N LYS A 159 -16.68 14.57 -10.97
CA LYS A 159 -15.33 14.05 -11.22
C LYS A 159 -15.17 12.66 -10.60
N ALA A 160 -15.64 12.47 -9.36
CA ALA A 160 -15.59 11.17 -8.70
C ALA A 160 -16.32 10.08 -9.52
N GLY A 161 -17.58 10.33 -9.88
CA GLY A 161 -18.39 9.41 -10.67
C GLY A 161 -17.76 9.08 -12.01
N LEU A 162 -17.30 10.08 -12.76
CA LEU A 162 -16.68 9.87 -14.06
C LEU A 162 -15.37 9.08 -13.95
N THR A 163 -14.49 9.43 -13.01
CA THR A 163 -13.24 8.70 -12.79
C THR A 163 -13.49 7.24 -12.44
N SER A 164 -14.49 6.97 -11.58
CA SER A 164 -14.88 5.60 -11.21
C SER A 164 -15.39 4.79 -12.41
N ILE A 165 -16.27 5.37 -13.25
CA ILE A 165 -16.76 4.71 -14.47
C ILE A 165 -15.63 4.45 -15.46
N VAL A 166 -14.75 5.43 -15.69
CA VAL A 166 -13.61 5.27 -16.61
C VAL A 166 -12.66 4.20 -16.10
N THR A 167 -12.35 4.20 -14.80
CA THR A 167 -11.47 3.18 -14.20
C THR A 167 -12.09 1.79 -14.35
N MET A 168 -13.38 1.66 -14.09
CA MET A 168 -14.11 0.40 -14.26
C MET A 168 -14.14 -0.08 -15.71
N ALA A 169 -14.35 0.83 -16.67
CA ALA A 169 -14.28 0.50 -18.08
C ALA A 169 -12.88 -0.03 -18.46
N LEU A 170 -11.81 0.60 -17.96
CA LEU A 170 -10.43 0.16 -18.17
C LEU A 170 -10.13 -1.20 -17.52
N THR A 171 -10.62 -1.45 -16.30
CA THR A 171 -10.37 -2.74 -15.63
C THR A 171 -11.18 -3.87 -16.24
N LEU A 172 -12.38 -3.59 -16.75
CA LEU A 172 -13.20 -4.57 -17.48
C LEU A 172 -12.71 -4.81 -18.92
N HIS A 173 -11.99 -3.84 -19.50
CA HIS A 173 -11.39 -3.98 -20.83
C HIS A 173 -10.34 -5.09 -20.86
N THR A 174 -9.60 -5.26 -19.77
CA THR A 174 -8.68 -6.38 -19.60
C THR A 174 -9.43 -7.57 -18.99
N THR A 175 -9.34 -8.75 -19.59
CA THR A 175 -9.89 -9.99 -18.99
C THR A 175 -9.20 -10.36 -17.69
N GLU A 176 -8.01 -9.80 -17.44
CA GLU A 176 -7.16 -10.11 -16.30
C GLU A 176 -7.78 -9.67 -14.97
N ALA A 177 -8.20 -8.42 -14.81
CA ALA A 177 -8.70 -7.95 -13.51
C ALA A 177 -9.95 -8.73 -13.02
N PRO A 178 -10.96 -9.03 -13.88
CA PRO A 178 -12.04 -9.95 -13.52
C PRO A 178 -11.54 -11.36 -13.18
N SER A 179 -10.61 -11.92 -13.96
CA SER A 179 -10.07 -13.26 -13.69
C SER A 179 -9.32 -13.32 -12.35
N TYR A 180 -8.45 -12.35 -12.06
CA TYR A 180 -7.72 -12.24 -10.80
C TYR A 180 -8.64 -12.04 -9.60
N SER A 181 -9.76 -11.33 -9.79
CA SER A 181 -10.76 -11.17 -8.74
C SER A 181 -11.44 -12.49 -8.35
N LEU A 182 -11.47 -13.47 -9.25
CA LEU A 182 -12.16 -14.75 -9.09
C LEU A 182 -11.22 -15.94 -8.90
N SER A 183 -9.91 -15.77 -9.13
CA SER A 183 -8.90 -16.83 -8.98
C SER A 183 -8.28 -16.89 -7.59
N SER A 184 -8.81 -16.13 -6.61
CA SER A 184 -8.20 -15.97 -5.27
C SER A 184 -6.81 -15.32 -5.28
N MET A 185 -6.50 -14.56 -6.34
CA MET A 185 -5.23 -13.84 -6.45
C MET A 185 -5.12 -12.68 -5.45
N LEU A 186 -3.90 -12.30 -5.08
CA LEU A 186 -3.60 -11.22 -4.11
C LEU A 186 -3.74 -9.83 -4.74
N GLU A 187 -3.81 -9.79 -6.07
CA GLU A 187 -3.73 -8.62 -6.92
C GLU A 187 -4.86 -7.63 -6.61
N THR A 188 -6.11 -8.08 -6.48
CA THR A 188 -7.26 -7.19 -6.22
C THR A 188 -7.25 -6.62 -4.80
N GLN A 189 -6.80 -7.42 -3.82
CA GLN A 189 -6.54 -6.93 -2.47
C GLN A 189 -5.40 -5.89 -2.48
N GLY A 190 -4.35 -6.14 -3.27
CA GLY A 190 -3.24 -5.21 -3.46
C GLY A 190 -3.68 -3.89 -4.09
N MET A 191 -4.53 -3.94 -5.12
CA MET A 191 -5.13 -2.76 -5.76
C MET A 191 -5.88 -1.89 -4.75
N PHE A 192 -6.69 -2.50 -3.89
CA PHE A 192 -7.42 -1.79 -2.85
C PHE A 192 -6.48 -1.04 -1.90
N PHE A 193 -5.48 -1.72 -1.32
CA PHE A 193 -4.53 -1.07 -0.42
C PHE A 193 -3.71 -0.01 -1.14
N LEU A 194 -3.30 -0.25 -2.39
CA LEU A 194 -2.54 0.70 -3.19
C LEU A 194 -3.30 2.01 -3.43
N LEU A 195 -4.61 1.95 -3.70
CA LEU A 195 -5.46 3.15 -3.82
C LEU A 195 -5.41 3.99 -2.54
N TRP A 196 -5.57 3.35 -1.38
CA TRP A 196 -5.51 4.04 -0.08
C TRP A 196 -4.11 4.59 0.20
N VAL A 197 -3.05 3.85 -0.13
CA VAL A 197 -1.68 4.32 -0.01
C VAL A 197 -1.48 5.61 -0.80
N TYR A 198 -1.90 5.66 -2.07
CA TYR A 198 -1.76 6.88 -2.87
C TYR A 198 -2.54 8.06 -2.29
N TYR A 199 -3.75 7.83 -1.79
CA TYR A 199 -4.52 8.87 -1.13
C TYR A 199 -3.84 9.39 0.15
N ILE A 200 -3.32 8.50 0.99
CA ILE A 200 -2.65 8.89 2.23
C ILE A 200 -1.32 9.60 1.96
N LEU A 201 -0.54 9.13 0.99
CA LEU A 201 0.67 9.82 0.54
C LEU A 201 0.33 11.21 -0.01
N TYR A 202 -0.73 11.34 -0.82
CA TYR A 202 -1.21 12.64 -1.30
C TYR A 202 -1.53 13.59 -0.12
N LYS A 203 -2.26 13.12 0.91
CA LYS A 203 -2.55 13.94 2.10
C LYS A 203 -1.26 14.35 2.82
N ILE A 204 -0.34 13.43 3.05
CA ILE A 204 0.93 13.71 3.72
C ILE A 204 1.76 14.73 2.95
N TYR A 205 1.92 14.55 1.64
CA TYR A 205 2.72 15.45 0.82
C TYR A 205 2.09 16.83 0.70
N SER A 206 0.78 16.92 0.43
CA SER A 206 0.06 18.20 0.38
C SER A 206 0.21 19.00 1.68
N TRP A 207 0.29 18.31 2.82
CA TRP A 207 0.49 18.96 4.11
C TRP A 207 1.96 19.33 4.37
N THR A 208 2.88 18.43 4.04
CA THR A 208 4.32 18.62 4.25
C THR A 208 4.87 19.75 3.39
N GLU A 209 4.29 19.97 2.21
CA GLU A 209 4.63 21.10 1.32
C GLU A 209 4.37 22.45 2.00
N GLN A 210 3.28 22.56 2.77
CA GLN A 210 2.95 23.79 3.49
C GLN A 210 3.80 24.01 4.75
N ASN A 211 4.16 22.93 5.46
CA ASN A 211 4.96 22.99 6.68
C ASN A 211 5.84 21.74 6.85
N PRO A 212 7.10 21.74 6.34
CA PRO A 212 7.94 20.54 6.29
C PRO A 212 8.29 19.94 7.66
N HIS A 213 8.51 20.77 8.67
CA HIS A 213 8.99 20.35 10.00
C HIS A 213 7.90 20.35 11.07
N ARG A 214 6.62 20.43 10.69
CA ARG A 214 5.52 20.44 11.66
C ARG A 214 5.54 19.18 12.52
N PHE A 215 5.28 19.36 13.81
CA PHE A 215 5.43 18.31 14.81
C PHE A 215 4.21 17.39 14.90
N GLU A 216 3.01 17.95 14.81
CA GLU A 216 1.75 17.23 15.04
C GLU A 216 0.84 17.31 13.82
N PHE A 217 0.43 16.12 13.38
CA PHE A 217 -0.73 15.95 12.52
C PHE A 217 -2.00 16.11 13.37
N ASP A 218 -3.09 16.50 12.72
CA ASP A 218 -4.35 16.77 13.38
C ASP A 218 -4.92 15.44 13.83
N LYS A 219 -5.17 15.33 15.14
CA LYS A 219 -5.67 14.10 15.77
C LYS A 219 -7.01 13.67 15.17
N THR A 220 -7.79 14.60 14.63
CA THR A 220 -9.05 14.30 13.96
C THR A 220 -8.86 13.51 12.66
N GLU A 221 -7.76 13.74 11.94
CA GLU A 221 -7.49 13.08 10.66
C GLU A 221 -6.88 11.69 10.79
N ARG A 222 -6.36 11.33 11.99
CA ARG A 222 -5.77 10.01 12.29
C ARG A 222 -4.81 9.51 11.21
N ILE A 223 -3.92 10.39 10.72
CA ILE A 223 -3.01 10.08 9.61
C ILE A 223 -2.07 8.93 9.96
N GLU A 224 -1.59 8.86 11.20
CA GLU A 224 -0.70 7.79 11.67
C GLU A 224 -1.35 6.40 11.51
N LEU A 225 -2.60 6.27 11.96
CA LEU A 225 -3.40 5.05 11.78
C LEU A 225 -3.66 4.77 10.30
N SER A 226 -3.91 5.80 9.51
CA SER A 226 -4.18 5.66 8.08
C SER A 226 -2.94 5.19 7.31
N VAL A 227 -1.76 5.70 7.65
CA VAL A 227 -0.46 5.26 7.11
C VAL A 227 -0.21 3.81 7.49
N PHE A 228 -0.39 3.47 8.77
CA PHE A 228 -0.26 2.10 9.23
C PHE A 228 -1.21 1.21 8.42
N LEU A 229 -2.52 1.41 8.47
CA LEU A 229 -3.49 0.53 7.78
C LEU A 229 -3.27 0.41 6.27
N SER A 230 -2.91 1.50 5.57
CA SER A 230 -2.74 1.48 4.12
C SER A 230 -1.41 0.89 3.68
N LEU A 231 -0.28 1.44 4.12
CA LEU A 231 1.05 0.98 3.69
C LEU A 231 1.41 -0.37 4.32
N PHE A 232 1.10 -0.58 5.60
CA PHE A 232 1.25 -1.89 6.23
C PHE A 232 0.31 -2.90 5.60
N GLY A 233 -0.94 -2.52 5.28
CA GLY A 233 -1.89 -3.38 4.58
C GLY A 233 -1.41 -3.83 3.20
N LEU A 234 -0.81 -2.93 2.41
CA LEU A 234 -0.20 -3.29 1.13
C LEU A 234 0.99 -4.24 1.31
N PHE A 235 1.89 -3.92 2.25
CA PHE A 235 3.04 -4.75 2.57
C PHE A 235 2.62 -6.16 3.02
N PHE A 236 1.60 -6.24 3.89
CA PHE A 236 1.02 -7.49 4.37
C PHE A 236 0.06 -8.16 3.38
N THR A 237 -0.14 -7.59 2.20
CA THR A 237 -0.79 -8.28 1.07
C THR A 237 0.25 -8.92 0.16
N LYS A 238 1.32 -8.17 -0.19
CA LYS A 238 2.42 -8.68 -1.01
C LYS A 238 3.74 -7.97 -0.67
N TYR A 239 4.66 -8.68 0.01
CA TYR A 239 5.92 -8.09 0.50
C TYR A 239 6.74 -7.38 -0.58
N PRO A 240 6.97 -7.96 -1.77
CA PRO A 240 7.79 -7.31 -2.80
C PRO A 240 7.23 -5.96 -3.25
N TYR A 241 5.90 -5.85 -3.39
CA TYR A 241 5.26 -4.60 -3.81
C TYR A 241 5.36 -3.52 -2.74
N GLY A 242 5.17 -3.88 -1.46
CA GLY A 242 5.38 -2.94 -0.35
C GLY A 242 6.81 -2.44 -0.26
N LEU A 243 7.81 -3.31 -0.44
CA LEU A 243 9.22 -2.93 -0.43
C LEU A 243 9.61 -2.04 -1.61
N LEU A 244 9.16 -2.38 -2.83
CA LEU A 244 9.37 -1.55 -4.02
C LEU A 244 8.75 -0.17 -3.84
N LEU A 245 7.55 -0.10 -3.24
CA LEU A 245 6.93 1.17 -2.91
C LEU A 245 7.75 1.96 -1.87
N PHE A 246 8.29 1.33 -0.81
CA PHE A 246 9.14 2.03 0.15
C PHE A 246 10.39 2.61 -0.50
N ILE A 247 11.01 1.87 -1.42
CA ILE A 247 12.13 2.37 -2.22
C ILE A 247 11.69 3.56 -3.08
N ALA A 248 10.55 3.47 -3.76
CA ALA A 248 10.02 4.55 -4.58
C ALA A 248 9.70 5.81 -3.77
N ILE A 249 9.10 5.66 -2.58
CA ILE A 249 8.83 6.77 -1.65
C ILE A 249 10.14 7.43 -1.20
N PHE A 250 11.15 6.62 -0.83
CA PHE A 250 12.44 7.14 -0.40
C PHE A 250 13.16 7.90 -1.52
N LEU A 251 13.16 7.37 -2.75
CA LEU A 251 13.72 8.05 -3.92
C LEU A 251 12.96 9.34 -4.24
N TYR A 252 11.63 9.31 -4.22
CA TYR A 252 10.81 10.50 -4.42
C TYR A 252 11.16 11.59 -3.40
N GLU A 253 11.25 11.24 -2.11
CA GLU A 253 11.57 12.21 -1.06
C GLU A 253 12.98 12.80 -1.19
N ILE A 254 13.98 12.00 -1.58
CA ILE A 254 15.34 12.50 -1.85
C ILE A 254 15.32 13.53 -2.99
N VAL A 255 14.58 13.24 -4.06
CA VAL A 255 14.49 14.13 -5.23
C VAL A 255 13.69 15.38 -4.91
N SER A 256 12.59 15.26 -4.16
CA SER A 256 11.73 16.38 -3.79
C SER A 256 12.35 17.30 -2.73
N LYS A 257 13.17 16.76 -1.82
CA LYS A 257 13.74 17.48 -0.66
C LYS A 257 15.23 17.18 -0.46
N PRO A 258 16.10 17.49 -1.44
CA PRO A 258 17.49 17.07 -1.41
C PRO A 258 18.29 17.70 -0.26
N LYS A 259 17.95 18.93 0.15
CA LYS A 259 18.66 19.64 1.22
C LYS A 259 18.43 18.97 2.57
N GLU A 260 17.18 18.66 2.89
CA GLU A 260 16.75 18.03 4.13
C GLU A 260 17.34 16.62 4.26
N TYR A 261 17.35 15.85 3.17
CA TYR A 261 17.96 14.52 3.15
C TYR A 261 19.49 14.58 3.26
N PHE A 262 20.13 15.58 2.67
CA PHE A 262 21.56 15.80 2.86
C PHE A 262 21.89 16.15 4.31
N GLU A 263 21.06 16.96 4.98
CA GLU A 263 21.20 17.26 6.40
C GLU A 263 21.02 16.02 7.29
N ILE A 264 20.03 15.17 6.99
CA ILE A 264 19.83 13.86 7.65
C ILE A 264 21.09 12.99 7.51
N LEU A 265 21.67 12.91 6.31
CA LEU A 265 22.87 12.13 6.05
C LEU A 265 24.07 12.69 6.81
N LYS A 266 24.30 14.01 6.73
CA LYS A 266 25.37 14.70 7.45
C LYS A 266 25.25 14.49 8.96
N PHE A 267 24.04 14.62 9.51
CA PHE A 267 23.74 14.37 10.91
C PHE A 267 24.09 12.94 11.33
N SER A 268 23.66 11.96 10.55
CA SER A 268 23.89 10.53 10.83
C SER A 268 25.37 10.17 10.78
N LEU A 269 26.09 10.66 9.75
CA LEU A 269 27.54 10.44 9.59
C LEU A 269 28.38 11.19 10.63
N ALA A 270 27.92 12.37 11.08
CA ALA A 270 28.63 13.20 12.04
C ALA A 270 28.35 12.83 13.50
N GLN A 271 27.21 12.19 13.82
CA GLN A 271 26.89 11.83 15.21
C GLN A 271 27.01 10.33 15.50
N ARG A 272 26.60 9.44 14.57
CA ARG A 272 26.58 7.99 14.84
C ARG A 272 27.69 7.22 14.13
N TYR A 273 27.85 7.45 12.83
CA TYR A 273 28.70 6.63 11.96
C TYR A 273 30.09 7.26 11.77
N LYS A 274 30.92 7.21 12.82
CA LYS A 274 32.34 7.59 12.81
C LYS A 274 33.26 6.36 12.88
N GLY A 275 34.45 6.47 12.29
CA GLY A 275 35.50 5.44 12.35
C GLY A 275 35.01 4.07 11.87
N PHE A 276 35.19 3.05 12.71
CA PHE A 276 34.83 1.65 12.39
C PHE A 276 33.35 1.47 12.01
N ARG A 277 32.42 2.21 12.62
CA ARG A 277 30.99 2.11 12.27
C ARG A 277 30.70 2.59 10.84
N ARG A 278 31.45 3.58 10.35
CA ARG A 278 31.32 4.05 8.97
C ARG A 278 31.83 3.01 7.99
N LEU A 279 32.98 2.40 8.30
CA LEU A 279 33.53 1.30 7.52
C LEU A 279 32.55 0.13 7.47
N PHE A 280 31.94 -0.23 8.60
CA PHE A 280 30.93 -1.27 8.67
C PHE A 280 29.73 -0.97 7.76
N VAL A 281 29.15 0.24 7.83
CA VAL A 281 28.05 0.63 6.91
C VAL A 281 28.48 0.52 5.44
N ALA A 282 29.67 1.01 5.09
CA ALA A 282 30.19 0.94 3.73
C ALA A 282 30.34 -0.52 3.25
N ILE A 283 30.88 -1.41 4.10
CA ILE A 283 31.01 -2.83 3.80
C ILE A 283 29.64 -3.47 3.56
N VAL A 284 28.64 -3.20 4.40
CA VAL A 284 27.30 -3.79 4.23
C VAL A 284 26.64 -3.29 2.96
N VAL A 285 26.77 -2.00 2.64
CA VAL A 285 26.26 -1.43 1.39
C VAL A 285 26.92 -2.11 0.18
N LEU A 286 28.25 -2.26 0.19
CA LEU A 286 28.99 -2.97 -0.86
C LEU A 286 28.55 -4.44 -0.98
N LEU A 287 28.34 -5.13 0.14
CA LEU A 287 27.86 -6.52 0.15
C LEU A 287 26.46 -6.64 -0.50
N VAL A 288 25.52 -5.76 -0.15
CA VAL A 288 24.18 -5.76 -0.74
C VAL A 288 24.23 -5.48 -2.25
N PHE A 289 25.03 -4.51 -2.68
CA PHE A 289 25.20 -4.20 -4.12
C PHE A 289 26.01 -5.25 -4.88
N SER A 290 26.84 -6.04 -4.19
CA SER A 290 27.61 -7.11 -4.84
C SER A 290 26.72 -8.26 -5.32
N LEU A 291 25.56 -8.52 -4.68
CA LEU A 291 24.63 -9.61 -5.05
C LEU A 291 24.22 -9.59 -6.54
N PRO A 292 23.67 -8.47 -7.09
CA PRO A 292 23.30 -8.41 -8.50
C PRO A 292 24.51 -8.47 -9.42
N ILE A 293 25.65 -7.87 -9.04
CA ILE A 293 26.86 -7.81 -9.87
C ILE A 293 27.52 -9.19 -9.97
N LEU A 294 27.68 -9.92 -8.86
CA LEU A 294 28.30 -11.24 -8.85
C LEU A 294 27.57 -12.21 -9.76
N ARG A 295 26.23 -12.18 -9.80
CA ARG A 295 25.46 -13.10 -10.63
C ARG A 295 25.57 -12.80 -12.13
N VAL A 296 25.68 -11.52 -12.50
CA VAL A 296 25.84 -11.12 -13.91
C VAL A 296 27.25 -11.39 -14.42
N VAL A 297 28.25 -11.17 -13.57
CA VAL A 297 29.67 -11.20 -13.97
C VAL A 297 30.31 -12.58 -13.77
N THR A 298 29.78 -13.41 -12.86
CA THR A 298 30.42 -14.69 -12.51
C THR A 298 29.46 -15.87 -12.55
N ASN A 299 29.85 -16.94 -13.25
CA ASN A 299 29.27 -18.29 -13.16
C ASN A 299 29.66 -19.03 -11.86
N ILE A 300 30.16 -18.31 -10.86
CA ILE A 300 30.65 -18.90 -9.62
C ILE A 300 29.43 -19.35 -8.81
N ASN A 301 29.33 -20.66 -8.61
CA ASN A 301 28.31 -21.30 -7.78
C ASN A 301 28.62 -21.07 -6.28
N LEU A 302 28.68 -19.81 -5.86
CA LEU A 302 28.73 -19.44 -4.45
C LEU A 302 27.50 -20.02 -3.76
N ASP A 303 27.69 -20.63 -2.59
CA ASP A 303 26.58 -21.04 -1.75
C ASP A 303 25.77 -19.80 -1.35
N GLN A 304 24.79 -19.49 -2.18
CA GLN A 304 23.99 -18.27 -2.09
C GLN A 304 23.28 -18.20 -0.74
N ARG A 305 23.07 -19.36 -0.07
CA ARG A 305 22.42 -19.43 1.22
C ARG A 305 23.27 -18.78 2.31
N GLN A 306 24.53 -19.20 2.45
CA GLN A 306 25.43 -18.67 3.48
C GLN A 306 25.71 -17.18 3.28
N PHE A 307 25.94 -16.76 2.03
CA PHE A 307 26.18 -15.35 1.72
C PHE A 307 24.96 -14.47 2.04
N LYS A 308 23.75 -14.91 1.70
CA LYS A 308 22.49 -14.22 2.06
C LYS A 308 22.31 -14.14 3.58
N LEU A 309 22.68 -15.17 4.33
CA LEU A 309 22.64 -15.16 5.80
C LEU A 309 23.60 -14.13 6.41
N VAL A 310 24.83 -14.01 5.88
CA VAL A 310 25.77 -12.99 6.33
C VAL A 310 25.20 -11.59 6.10
N ILE A 311 24.66 -11.32 4.90
CA ILE A 311 24.00 -10.05 4.58
C ILE A 311 22.83 -9.80 5.54
N TYR A 312 22.01 -10.81 5.81
CA TYR A 312 20.91 -10.74 6.77
C TYR A 312 21.40 -10.29 8.15
N TYR A 313 22.35 -10.98 8.78
CA TYR A 313 22.80 -10.62 10.12
C TYR A 313 23.42 -9.22 10.17
N CYS A 314 24.22 -8.85 9.16
CA CYS A 314 24.80 -7.52 9.09
C CYS A 314 23.74 -6.41 8.94
N THR A 315 22.73 -6.63 8.10
CA THR A 315 21.63 -5.66 7.89
C THR A 315 20.71 -5.55 9.10
N VAL A 316 20.42 -6.65 9.81
CA VAL A 316 19.68 -6.65 11.07
C VAL A 316 20.42 -5.82 12.13
N LEU A 317 21.73 -6.02 12.28
CA LEU A 317 22.53 -5.24 13.22
C LEU A 317 22.51 -3.74 12.89
N LEU A 318 22.63 -3.37 11.61
CA LEU A 318 22.51 -1.98 11.18
C LEU A 318 21.13 -1.41 11.45
N PHE A 319 20.07 -2.19 11.20
CA PHE A 319 18.69 -1.77 11.45
C PHE A 319 18.46 -1.49 12.94
N ILE A 320 18.91 -2.38 13.84
CA ILE A 320 18.81 -2.17 15.28
C ILE A 320 19.63 -0.95 15.71
N ASP A 321 20.88 -0.83 15.24
CA ASP A 321 21.76 0.29 15.55
C ASP A 321 21.15 1.64 15.15
N PHE A 322 20.60 1.71 13.93
CA PHE A 322 19.99 2.90 13.38
C PHE A 322 18.73 3.30 14.15
N ASN A 323 17.83 2.35 14.45
CA ASN A 323 16.62 2.65 15.21
C ASN A 323 16.93 3.06 16.66
N LEU A 324 17.92 2.44 17.30
CA LEU A 324 18.40 2.87 18.63
C LEU A 324 19.00 4.28 18.59
N PHE A 325 19.73 4.62 17.52
CA PHE A 325 20.24 5.97 17.31
C PHE A 325 19.10 6.99 17.15
N LEU A 326 18.12 6.71 16.28
CA LEU A 326 16.95 7.56 16.09
C LEU A 326 16.16 7.76 17.40
N TYR A 327 16.00 6.69 18.20
CA TYR A 327 15.33 6.78 19.50
C TYR A 327 16.09 7.67 20.49
N LYS A 328 17.41 7.48 20.62
CA LYS A 328 18.26 8.30 21.52
C LYS A 328 18.32 9.76 21.11
N LYS A 329 18.28 10.05 19.81
CA LYS A 329 18.36 11.40 19.23
C LYS A 329 17.03 11.91 18.70
N ARG A 330 15.92 11.42 19.23
CA ARG A 330 14.57 11.73 18.73
C ARG A 330 14.27 13.23 18.64
N GLU A 331 14.72 14.04 19.60
CA GLU A 331 14.41 15.48 19.59
C GLU A 331 15.19 16.22 18.51
N GLU A 332 16.44 15.83 18.24
CA GLU A 332 17.24 16.37 17.13
C GLU A 332 16.69 15.88 15.79
N TRP A 333 16.33 14.59 15.70
CA TRP A 333 15.72 14.00 14.50
C TRP A 333 14.43 14.72 14.08
N LYS A 334 13.57 15.05 15.04
CA LYS A 334 12.33 15.79 14.76
C LYS A 334 12.56 17.18 14.17
N ARG A 335 13.70 17.82 14.46
CA ARG A 335 14.05 19.14 13.92
C ARG A 335 14.56 19.05 12.48
N ILE A 336 15.34 18.00 12.18
CA ILE A 336 16.02 17.86 10.89
C ILE A 336 15.13 17.16 9.87
N ALA A 337 14.41 16.10 10.27
CA ALA A 337 13.68 15.26 9.35
C ALA A 337 12.27 15.81 9.03
N PRO A 338 11.87 15.87 7.74
CA PRO A 338 10.52 16.22 7.35
C PRO A 338 9.46 15.34 8.03
N SER A 339 8.28 15.89 8.29
CA SER A 339 7.17 15.15 8.91
C SER A 339 6.73 13.93 8.08
N SER A 340 6.77 14.03 6.75
CA SER A 340 6.43 12.95 5.82
C SER A 340 7.24 11.67 6.06
N ILE A 341 8.57 11.76 6.03
CA ILE A 341 9.43 10.59 6.24
C ILE A 341 9.35 10.10 7.68
N ARG A 342 9.16 10.98 8.67
CA ARG A 342 9.00 10.56 10.07
C ARG A 342 7.78 9.65 10.24
N VAL A 343 6.62 10.04 9.70
CA VAL A 343 5.39 9.23 9.82
C VAL A 343 5.50 7.95 8.99
N VAL A 344 5.92 8.05 7.73
CA VAL A 344 6.06 6.87 6.88
C VAL A 344 7.06 5.87 7.45
N TYR A 345 8.19 6.35 7.97
CA TYR A 345 9.20 5.49 8.58
C TYR A 345 8.68 4.82 9.85
N LEU A 346 8.10 5.59 10.78
CA LEU A 346 7.68 5.08 12.08
C LEU A 346 6.48 4.12 11.99
N TYR A 347 5.51 4.44 11.13
CA TYR A 347 4.24 3.71 11.06
C TYR A 347 4.16 2.69 9.92
N ALA A 348 5.09 2.68 8.97
CA ALA A 348 5.08 1.70 7.88
C ALA A 348 6.43 1.00 7.70
N ILE A 349 7.51 1.74 7.44
CA ILE A 349 8.80 1.13 7.06
C ILE A 349 9.40 0.34 8.23
N ALA A 350 9.55 0.95 9.41
CA ALA A 350 10.19 0.30 10.55
C ALA A 350 9.40 -0.93 11.04
N PRO A 351 8.06 -0.90 11.20
CA PRO A 351 7.29 -2.11 11.52
C PRO A 351 7.41 -3.20 10.46
N SER A 352 7.39 -2.85 9.17
CA SER A 352 7.51 -3.81 8.07
C SER A 352 8.89 -4.46 8.01
N LEU A 353 9.96 -3.67 8.19
CA LEU A 353 11.33 -4.17 8.27
C LEU A 353 11.54 -5.02 9.52
N ALA A 354 10.99 -4.63 10.68
CA ALA A 354 11.02 -5.44 11.88
C ALA A 354 10.34 -6.79 11.66
N TRP A 355 9.21 -6.82 10.94
CA TRP A 355 8.56 -8.06 10.55
C TRP A 355 9.42 -8.94 9.63
N ILE A 356 10.06 -8.35 8.61
CA ILE A 356 10.97 -9.08 7.73
C ILE A 356 12.14 -9.66 8.51
N PHE A 357 12.77 -8.84 9.34
CA PHE A 357 13.94 -9.22 10.14
C PHE A 357 13.61 -10.13 11.33
N ALA A 358 12.34 -10.41 11.61
CA ALA A 358 11.96 -11.40 12.61
C ALA A 358 12.21 -12.84 12.14
N ASN A 359 12.32 -13.09 10.82
CA ASN A 359 12.54 -14.42 10.27
C ASN A 359 13.52 -14.35 9.07
N PRO A 360 14.70 -15.00 9.13
CA PRO A 360 15.68 -14.96 8.05
C PRO A 360 15.12 -15.45 6.71
N ASP A 361 14.22 -16.43 6.72
CA ASP A 361 13.67 -17.03 5.49
C ASP A 361 12.87 -16.00 4.66
N ARG A 362 12.29 -14.97 5.29
CA ARG A 362 11.61 -13.87 4.58
C ARG A 362 12.60 -13.06 3.74
N VAL A 363 13.77 -12.73 4.28
CA VAL A 363 14.81 -11.99 3.55
C VAL A 363 15.36 -12.84 2.41
N MET A 364 15.58 -14.14 2.66
CA MET A 364 16.08 -15.05 1.63
C MET A 364 15.09 -15.24 0.48
N SER A 365 13.80 -15.41 0.82
CA SER A 365 12.69 -15.49 -0.13
C SER A 365 12.58 -14.22 -1.00
N LEU A 366 12.69 -13.04 -0.40
CA LEU A 366 12.64 -11.77 -1.11
C LEU A 366 13.77 -11.58 -2.14
N ILE A 367 15.00 -11.94 -1.75
CA ILE A 367 16.16 -11.88 -2.65
C ILE A 367 15.93 -12.80 -3.86
N ASN A 368 15.44 -14.02 -3.64
CA ASN A 368 15.12 -14.96 -4.72
C ASN A 368 13.96 -14.48 -5.61
N ALA A 369 12.89 -13.95 -5.03
CA ALA A 369 11.72 -13.48 -5.77
C ALA A 369 12.07 -12.29 -6.68
N GLN A 370 12.86 -11.32 -6.18
CA GLN A 370 13.34 -10.20 -7.00
C GLN A 370 14.24 -10.67 -8.15
N MET A 371 15.04 -11.70 -7.91
CA MET A 371 15.91 -12.28 -8.93
C MET A 371 15.15 -12.93 -10.09
N ILE A 372 14.00 -13.56 -9.83
CA ILE A 372 13.11 -14.15 -10.86
C ILE A 372 12.36 -13.06 -11.62
N VAL A 373 11.84 -12.05 -10.91
CA VAL A 373 11.13 -10.91 -11.52
C VAL A 373 12.02 -10.16 -12.49
N ASN A 374 13.28 -9.89 -12.14
CA ASN A 374 14.23 -9.21 -13.02
C ASN A 374 14.57 -10.01 -14.28
N GLU A 375 14.45 -11.34 -14.23
CA GLU A 375 14.73 -12.21 -15.36
C GLU A 375 13.54 -12.28 -16.34
N HIS A 376 12.32 -12.00 -15.89
CA HIS A 376 11.09 -12.29 -16.67
C HIS A 376 10.19 -11.07 -16.92
N VAL A 377 10.40 -9.94 -16.25
CA VAL A 377 9.51 -8.76 -16.37
C VAL A 377 10.09 -7.70 -17.30
N LYS A 378 9.38 -7.43 -18.41
CA LYS A 378 9.53 -6.20 -19.21
C LYS A 378 8.75 -5.07 -18.52
N SER A 379 9.26 -3.83 -18.55
CA SER A 379 8.57 -2.71 -17.90
C SER A 379 7.17 -2.49 -18.49
N PHE A 380 6.19 -2.09 -17.69
CA PHE A 380 4.82 -1.80 -18.14
C PHE A 380 4.80 -0.82 -19.33
N THR A 381 5.66 0.21 -19.29
CA THR A 381 5.81 1.18 -20.38
C THR A 381 6.37 0.52 -21.64
N LEU A 382 7.36 -0.37 -21.53
CA LEU A 382 7.88 -1.14 -22.67
C LEU A 382 6.85 -2.14 -23.21
N ALA A 383 6.03 -2.73 -22.34
CA ALA A 383 4.96 -3.65 -22.72
C ALA A 383 3.84 -2.96 -23.51
N LEU A 384 3.58 -1.67 -23.25
CA LEU A 384 2.64 -0.86 -24.02
C LEU A 384 3.12 -0.57 -25.46
N PHE A 385 4.44 -0.59 -25.72
CA PHE A 385 5.04 -0.31 -27.03
C PHE A 385 5.63 -1.55 -27.73
N SER A 386 5.66 -2.70 -27.06
CA SER A 386 6.19 -3.93 -27.65
C SER A 386 5.17 -4.57 -28.59
N SER A 387 5.56 -4.87 -29.83
CA SER A 387 4.69 -5.59 -30.75
C SER A 387 4.42 -7.00 -30.23
N PRO A 388 3.21 -7.55 -30.45
CA PRO A 388 2.85 -8.90 -30.04
C PRO A 388 3.44 -9.93 -31.01
N THR A 389 4.76 -9.99 -31.15
CA THR A 389 5.39 -10.99 -31.99
C THR A 389 6.68 -11.51 -31.37
N THR A 390 6.74 -12.85 -31.28
CA THR A 390 7.92 -13.74 -31.11
C THR A 390 8.46 -14.08 -29.71
N THR A 391 7.76 -13.83 -28.61
CA THR A 391 8.13 -14.47 -27.32
C THR A 391 6.99 -15.30 -26.75
N SER A 392 7.29 -16.58 -26.45
CA SER A 392 6.55 -17.62 -25.70
C SER A 392 5.46 -17.12 -24.73
N PRO A 393 4.39 -17.88 -24.43
CA PRO A 393 3.08 -17.36 -24.03
C PRO A 393 3.11 -16.78 -22.61
N VAL A 394 3.59 -15.56 -22.49
CA VAL A 394 3.48 -14.75 -21.28
C VAL A 394 2.30 -13.81 -21.50
N SER A 395 1.20 -14.14 -20.83
CA SER A 395 0.01 -13.31 -20.56
C SER A 395 -0.38 -12.33 -21.67
N HIS A 396 -1.48 -12.65 -22.35
CA HIS A 396 -2.16 -11.83 -23.35
C HIS A 396 -2.77 -10.53 -22.76
N VAL A 397 -1.96 -9.69 -22.09
CA VAL A 397 -2.42 -8.51 -21.33
C VAL A 397 -3.03 -7.45 -22.27
N PHE A 398 -2.55 -7.34 -23.51
CA PHE A 398 -3.04 -6.35 -24.48
C PHE A 398 -2.98 -6.91 -25.91
N GLN A 399 -3.97 -7.71 -26.30
CA GLN A 399 -4.07 -8.08 -27.72
C GLN A 399 -4.59 -6.92 -28.58
N GLU A 400 -5.47 -6.04 -28.07
CA GLU A 400 -6.03 -4.93 -28.88
C GLU A 400 -6.48 -3.71 -28.04
N PRO A 401 -5.61 -2.72 -27.74
CA PRO A 401 -6.05 -1.48 -27.11
C PRO A 401 -6.51 -0.48 -28.19
N TRP A 402 -7.77 -0.57 -28.61
CA TRP A 402 -8.39 0.28 -29.64
C TRP A 402 -8.32 1.80 -29.34
N ILE A 403 -8.18 2.20 -28.08
CA ILE A 403 -8.03 3.62 -27.68
C ILE A 403 -6.74 4.26 -28.21
N PHE A 404 -5.67 3.48 -28.44
CA PHE A 404 -4.43 4.02 -29.02
C PHE A 404 -4.47 4.13 -30.55
N ARG A 405 -5.43 3.50 -31.24
CA ARG A 405 -5.61 3.68 -32.70
C ARG A 405 -6.19 5.04 -33.09
N PHE A 406 -6.73 5.83 -32.16
CA PHE A 406 -7.08 7.22 -32.45
C PHE A 406 -5.85 8.11 -32.69
N PHE A 407 -4.65 7.69 -32.26
CA PHE A 407 -3.40 8.44 -32.44
C PHE A 407 -2.49 7.89 -33.55
N SER A 408 -2.71 6.66 -34.00
CA SER A 408 -2.01 6.06 -35.14
C SER A 408 -3.04 5.69 -36.21
N SER A 409 -3.40 6.65 -37.05
CA SER A 409 -4.17 6.40 -38.25
C SER A 409 -3.31 5.64 -39.26
N GLU A 410 -3.25 4.31 -39.14
CA GLU A 410 -3.01 3.44 -40.28
C GLU A 410 -4.11 2.38 -40.31
N SER A 411 -4.96 2.54 -41.32
CA SER A 411 -6.09 1.68 -41.67
C SER A 411 -5.62 0.27 -42.00
N PRO A 412 -6.29 -0.80 -41.51
CA PRO A 412 -5.97 -2.15 -41.90
C PRO A 412 -6.63 -2.47 -43.25
N PHE A 413 -5.80 -2.82 -44.23
CA PHE A 413 -6.11 -3.95 -45.11
C PHE A 413 -5.55 -5.22 -44.46
#